data_AF-A0A445D7S5-F1
#
_entry.id   AF-A0A445D7S5-F1
#
_cell.length_a   1.000
_cell.length_b   1.000
_cell.length_c   1.000
_cell.angle_alpha   90.00
_cell.angle_beta   90.00
_cell.angle_gamma   90.00
#
_symmetry.space_group_name_H-M   'P 1'
#
loop_
_entity.id
_entity.type
_entity.pdbx_description
1 polymer ?
#
loop_
_entity_poly.entity_id
_entity_poly.type
_entity_poly.pdbx_seq_one_letter_code
_entity_poly.pdbx_strand_id
1 'polypeptide(L)'
;MINRSSYSELEEDPRSLADGLWRRATAAGAFTRMEKRAFAIADDIYEAGLLFAYMAFVPFCEAGAMDGLALQRLLENTFQLDLEATREYCMEDDRLAKAVEFLDLGDGAGWELLQAMLNADFRKRPIAQAVLNHRFMTGDVL
;
A
#
# COMPACT_ATOMS: atom_id res chain seq x y z
N MET A 1 42.68 14.58 -14.00
CA MET A 1 41.39 15.20 -14.39
C MET A 1 40.32 14.14 -14.18
N ILE A 2 39.62 14.16 -13.05
CA ILE A 2 38.56 13.19 -12.72
C ILE A 2 37.24 13.94 -12.79
N ASN A 3 36.37 13.52 -13.71
CA ASN A 3 35.05 14.09 -13.94
C ASN A 3 34.12 13.69 -12.79
N ARG A 4 33.86 14.62 -11.85
CA ARG A 4 32.80 14.50 -10.84
C ARG A 4 31.56 15.20 -11.38
N SER A 5 30.74 14.51 -12.18
CA SER A 5 29.42 15.03 -12.54
C SER A 5 28.49 13.91 -12.97
N SER A 6 27.89 13.20 -12.01
CA SER A 6 26.67 12.39 -12.22
C SER A 6 26.09 11.95 -10.87
N TYR A 7 25.75 12.92 -10.01
CA TYR A 7 24.92 12.67 -8.82
C TYR A 7 23.88 13.78 -8.57
N SER A 8 23.79 14.79 -9.43
CA SER A 8 22.88 15.94 -9.24
C SER A 8 21.54 15.82 -9.96
N GLU A 9 21.26 14.72 -10.67
CA GLU A 9 20.03 14.54 -11.46
C GLU A 9 18.92 13.74 -10.73
N LEU A 10 19.14 13.35 -9.48
CA LEU A 10 18.18 12.55 -8.70
C LEU A 10 17.52 13.32 -7.53
N GLU A 11 17.81 14.61 -7.38
CA GLU A 11 17.04 15.45 -6.45
C GLU A 11 15.78 15.94 -7.19
N GLU A 12 14.72 15.13 -7.15
CA GLU A 12 13.38 15.59 -7.53
C GLU A 12 13.06 16.86 -6.71
N ASP A 13 12.77 17.97 -7.40
CA ASP A 13 12.41 19.24 -6.76
C ASP A 13 11.24 18.97 -5.80
N PRO A 14 11.36 19.24 -4.48
CA PRO A 14 10.26 19.02 -3.53
C PRO A 14 8.94 19.68 -3.95
N ARG A 15 9.01 20.74 -4.78
CA ARG A 15 7.84 21.38 -5.39
C ARG A 15 7.14 20.50 -6.43
N SER A 16 7.89 19.76 -7.25
CA SER A 16 7.29 18.85 -8.26
C SER A 16 6.56 17.68 -7.60
N LEU A 17 7.11 17.15 -6.51
CA LEU A 17 6.48 16.13 -5.68
C LEU A 17 5.18 16.64 -5.05
N ALA A 18 5.22 17.83 -4.46
CA ALA A 18 4.03 18.47 -3.88
C ALA A 18 2.94 18.73 -4.94
N ASP A 19 3.32 19.16 -6.15
CA ASP A 19 2.37 19.39 -7.25
C ASP A 19 1.67 18.08 -7.69
N GLY A 20 2.40 16.97 -7.74
CA GLY A 20 1.84 15.65 -8.01
C GLY A 20 0.79 15.23 -6.97
N LEU A 21 1.10 15.42 -5.69
CA LEU A 21 0.19 15.16 -4.58
C LEU A 21 -1.08 16.01 -4.69
N TRP A 22 -0.96 17.31 -4.94
CA TRP A 22 -2.13 18.20 -5.03
C TRP A 22 -3.01 17.94 -6.25
N ARG A 23 -2.42 17.49 -7.36
CA ARG A 23 -3.17 17.03 -8.52
C ARG A 23 -4.02 15.80 -8.19
N ARG A 24 -3.43 14.80 -7.51
CA ARG A 24 -4.17 13.60 -7.06
C ARG A 24 -5.26 13.95 -6.04
N ALA A 25 -4.96 14.83 -5.08
CA ALA A 25 -5.94 15.31 -4.10
C ALA A 25 -7.17 15.93 -4.81
N THR A 26 -6.92 16.79 -5.80
CA THR A 26 -8.00 17.45 -6.55
C THR A 26 -8.80 16.44 -7.36
N ALA A 27 -8.14 15.45 -7.99
CA ALA A 27 -8.81 14.36 -8.71
C ALA A 27 -9.68 13.48 -7.79
N ALA A 28 -9.29 13.32 -6.52
CA ALA A 28 -10.07 12.63 -5.49
C ALA A 28 -11.18 13.50 -4.84
N GLY A 29 -11.40 14.71 -5.35
CA GLY A 29 -12.42 15.63 -4.88
C GLY A 29 -12.07 16.38 -3.59
N ALA A 30 -10.78 16.57 -3.28
CA ALA A 30 -10.32 17.39 -2.18
C ALA A 30 -9.97 18.81 -2.66
N PHE A 31 -10.86 19.78 -2.42
CA PHE A 31 -10.74 21.13 -2.98
C PHE A 31 -10.32 22.17 -1.93
N THR A 32 -10.76 22.00 -0.68
CA THR A 32 -10.40 22.89 0.41
C THR A 32 -9.02 22.56 0.97
N ARG A 33 -8.39 23.53 1.65
CA ARG A 33 -7.11 23.32 2.34
C ARG A 33 -7.18 22.17 3.35
N MET A 34 -8.31 22.02 4.04
CA MET A 34 -8.51 20.97 5.03
C MET A 34 -8.66 19.60 4.38
N GLU A 35 -9.42 19.48 3.31
CA GLU A 35 -9.54 18.22 2.55
C GLU A 35 -8.21 17.81 1.92
N LYS A 36 -7.45 18.76 1.36
CA LYS A 36 -6.13 18.46 0.79
C LYS A 36 -5.17 17.93 1.86
N ARG A 37 -5.20 18.49 3.07
CA ARG A 37 -4.43 17.96 4.20
C ARG A 37 -4.89 16.55 4.59
N ALA A 38 -6.20 16.31 4.66
CA ALA A 38 -6.75 14.99 4.96
C ALA A 38 -6.35 13.96 3.89
N PHE A 39 -6.39 14.36 2.61
CA PHE A 39 -5.93 13.55 1.49
C PHE A 39 -4.46 13.17 1.66
N ALA A 40 -3.57 14.13 1.93
CA ALA A 40 -2.15 13.84 2.10
C ALA A 40 -1.88 12.79 3.20
N ILE A 41 -2.56 12.92 4.34
CA ILE A 41 -2.44 11.94 5.44
C ILE A 41 -2.97 10.57 5.01
N ALA A 42 -4.12 10.53 4.34
CA ALA A 42 -4.72 9.30 3.84
C ALA A 42 -3.91 8.66 2.69
N ASP A 43 -3.11 9.45 1.98
CA ASP A 43 -2.21 8.99 0.94
C ASP A 43 -0.99 8.28 1.55
N ASP A 44 -0.41 8.83 2.62
CA ASP A 44 0.65 8.14 3.39
C ASP A 44 0.17 6.77 3.91
N ILE A 45 -1.10 6.66 4.31
CA ILE A 45 -1.71 5.40 4.78
C ILE A 45 -1.86 4.39 3.62
N TYR A 46 -2.17 4.86 2.42
CA TYR A 46 -2.24 4.02 1.24
C TYR A 46 -0.87 3.46 0.87
N GLU A 47 0.16 4.33 0.83
CA GLU A 47 1.54 3.92 0.57
C GLU A 47 2.06 2.95 1.65
N ALA A 48 1.71 3.19 2.93
CA ALA A 48 2.00 2.25 4.00
C ALA A 48 1.29 0.90 3.81
N GLY A 49 0.09 0.89 3.22
CA GLY A 49 -0.64 -0.33 2.87
C GLY A 49 0.07 -1.11 1.77
N LEU A 50 0.56 -0.44 0.72
CA LEU A 50 1.36 -1.07 -0.33
C LEU A 50 2.68 -1.62 0.23
N LEU A 51 3.34 -0.89 1.12
CA LEU A 51 4.53 -1.37 1.82
C LEU A 51 4.23 -2.60 2.69
N PHE A 52 3.10 -2.59 3.40
CA PHE A 52 2.67 -3.75 4.18
C PHE A 52 2.43 -4.97 3.29
N ALA A 53 1.71 -4.81 2.17
CA ALA A 53 1.53 -5.88 1.19
C ALA A 53 2.88 -6.38 0.66
N TYR A 54 3.81 -5.48 0.33
CA TYR A 54 5.16 -5.84 -0.10
C TYR A 54 5.89 -6.70 0.94
N MET A 55 5.84 -6.29 2.22
CA MET A 55 6.46 -7.03 3.33
C MET A 55 5.78 -8.38 3.62
N ALA A 56 4.52 -8.56 3.20
CA ALA A 56 3.83 -9.85 3.29
C ALA A 56 4.14 -10.76 2.09
N PHE A 57 4.19 -10.22 0.87
CA PHE A 57 4.33 -11.05 -0.33
C PHE A 57 5.79 -11.35 -0.67
N VAL A 58 6.67 -10.35 -0.71
CA VAL A 58 8.04 -10.55 -1.20
C VAL A 58 8.86 -11.53 -0.36
N PRO A 59 8.83 -11.51 1.00
CA PRO A 59 9.63 -12.44 1.77
C PRO A 59 8.97 -13.81 2.00
N PHE A 60 7.64 -13.93 1.94
CA PHE A 60 6.95 -15.20 2.20
C PHE A 60 6.68 -16.01 0.92
N CYS A 61 6.61 -15.38 -0.25
CA CYS A 61 6.46 -16.09 -1.51
C CYS A 61 7.76 -16.77 -1.96
N GLU A 62 7.67 -17.73 -2.87
CA GLU A 62 8.85 -18.28 -3.53
C GLU A 62 9.69 -17.18 -4.20
N ALA A 63 11.01 -17.32 -4.17
CA ALA A 63 11.92 -16.30 -4.70
C ALA A 63 11.65 -16.03 -6.18
N GLY A 64 11.34 -14.76 -6.50
CA GLY A 64 11.01 -14.33 -7.86
C GLY A 64 9.57 -14.60 -8.30
N ALA A 65 8.72 -15.17 -7.43
CA ALA A 65 7.29 -15.32 -7.72
C ALA A 65 6.56 -13.96 -7.68
N MET A 66 7.00 -13.03 -6.83
CA MET A 66 6.42 -11.71 -6.69
C MET A 66 7.51 -10.64 -6.51
N ASP A 67 7.33 -9.50 -7.17
CA ASP A 67 8.07 -8.27 -6.90
C ASP A 67 7.09 -7.12 -6.58
N GLY A 68 7.60 -5.98 -6.10
CA GLY A 68 6.76 -4.87 -5.67
C GLY A 68 5.90 -4.26 -6.78
N LEU A 69 6.42 -4.20 -8.01
CA LEU A 69 5.68 -3.62 -9.14
C LEU A 69 4.59 -4.57 -9.65
N ALA A 70 4.89 -5.87 -9.68
CA ALA A 70 3.92 -6.92 -10.00
C ALA A 70 2.80 -6.93 -8.96
N LEU A 71 3.13 -6.86 -7.67
CA LEU A 71 2.17 -6.82 -6.58
C LEU A 71 1.26 -5.58 -6.67
N GLN A 72 1.85 -4.40 -6.87
CA GLN A 72 1.06 -3.17 -7.03
C GLN A 72 0.12 -3.27 -8.22
N ARG A 73 0.57 -3.78 -9.37
CA ARG A 73 -0.29 -3.99 -10.55
C ARG A 73 -1.40 -5.00 -10.30
N LEU A 74 -1.11 -6.09 -9.58
CA LEU A 74 -2.10 -7.10 -9.21
C LEU A 74 -3.23 -6.46 -8.40
N LEU A 75 -2.87 -5.71 -7.35
CA LEU A 75 -3.81 -5.05 -6.46
C LEU A 75 -4.58 -3.93 -7.17
N GLU A 76 -3.88 -2.98 -7.80
CA GLU A 76 -4.48 -1.76 -8.34
C GLU A 76 -5.16 -1.95 -9.69
N ASN A 77 -4.58 -2.74 -10.59
CA ASN A 77 -5.04 -2.85 -11.97
C ASN A 77 -5.85 -4.12 -12.22
N THR A 78 -5.36 -5.27 -11.77
CA THR A 78 -6.02 -6.56 -12.03
C THR A 78 -7.27 -6.73 -11.19
N PHE A 79 -7.15 -6.52 -9.87
CA PHE A 79 -8.27 -6.69 -8.93
C PHE A 79 -8.93 -5.37 -8.52
N GLN A 80 -8.41 -4.23 -8.93
CA GLN A 80 -9.01 -2.92 -8.64
C GLN A 80 -9.29 -2.71 -7.15
N LEU A 81 -8.36 -3.16 -6.30
CA LEU A 81 -8.39 -3.09 -4.84
C LEU A 81 -9.47 -3.97 -4.17
N ASP A 82 -10.01 -4.96 -4.90
CA ASP A 82 -10.78 -6.07 -4.34
C ASP A 82 -9.83 -7.09 -3.72
N LEU A 83 -9.65 -7.01 -2.40
CA LEU A 83 -8.70 -7.88 -1.71
C LEU A 83 -9.24 -9.28 -1.44
N GLU A 84 -10.56 -9.47 -1.45
CA GLU A 84 -11.13 -10.83 -1.34
C GLU A 84 -10.83 -11.60 -2.62
N ALA A 85 -11.09 -11.00 -3.79
CA ALA A 85 -10.74 -11.60 -5.08
C ALA A 85 -9.22 -11.82 -5.22
N THR A 86 -8.41 -10.88 -4.71
CA THR A 86 -6.95 -11.03 -4.67
C THR A 86 -6.54 -12.23 -3.80
N ARG A 87 -7.15 -12.36 -2.62
CA ARG A 87 -6.89 -13.46 -1.68
C ARG A 87 -7.20 -14.81 -2.31
N GLU A 88 -8.38 -14.96 -2.90
CA GLU A 88 -8.79 -16.19 -3.61
C GLU A 88 -7.79 -16.55 -4.72
N TYR A 89 -7.41 -15.58 -5.55
CA TYR A 89 -6.43 -15.80 -6.62
C TYR A 89 -5.06 -16.25 -6.10
N CYS A 90 -4.54 -15.60 -5.07
CA CYS A 90 -3.25 -15.93 -4.48
C CYS A 90 -3.26 -17.28 -3.76
N MET A 91 -4.42 -17.73 -3.26
CA MET A 91 -4.58 -19.02 -2.60
C MET A 91 -4.46 -20.20 -3.58
N GLU A 92 -4.81 -19.99 -4.85
CA GLU A 92 -4.71 -20.99 -5.91
C GLU A 92 -3.29 -21.12 -6.50
N ASP A 93 -2.35 -20.25 -6.11
CA ASP A 93 -0.94 -20.33 -6.50
C ASP A 93 -0.08 -20.72 -5.28
N ASP A 94 0.39 -21.96 -5.24
CA ASP A 94 1.22 -22.51 -4.16
C ASP A 94 2.44 -21.62 -3.83
N ARG A 95 2.96 -20.89 -4.82
CA ARG A 95 4.11 -20.00 -4.67
C ARG A 95 3.80 -18.75 -3.84
N LEU A 96 2.51 -18.41 -3.71
CA LEU A 96 2.00 -17.24 -2.99
C LEU A 96 1.28 -17.63 -1.67
N ALA A 97 0.96 -18.91 -1.50
CA ALA A 97 0.15 -19.42 -0.40
C ALA A 97 0.65 -19.02 1.00
N LYS A 98 1.98 -18.90 1.21
CA LYS A 98 2.54 -18.48 2.50
C LYS A 98 2.28 -17.01 2.85
N ALA A 99 2.18 -16.13 1.86
CA ALA A 99 1.76 -14.75 2.10
C ALA A 99 0.28 -14.69 2.48
N VAL A 100 -0.56 -15.52 1.84
CA VAL A 100 -1.99 -15.66 2.17
C VAL A 100 -2.17 -16.19 3.59
N GLU A 101 -1.46 -17.26 3.97
CA GLU A 101 -1.47 -17.83 5.32
C GLU A 101 -1.10 -16.79 6.39
N PHE A 102 -0.10 -15.95 6.12
CA PHE A 102 0.29 -14.88 7.03
C PHE A 102 -0.80 -13.80 7.17
N LEU A 103 -1.43 -13.38 6.07
CA LEU A 103 -2.50 -12.38 6.11
C LEU A 103 -3.83 -12.94 6.66
N ASP A 104 -3.99 -14.26 6.66
CA ASP A 104 -5.13 -14.99 7.23
C ASP A 104 -5.05 -15.14 8.76
N LEU A 105 -3.91 -14.84 9.38
CA LEU A 105 -3.76 -14.87 10.83
C LEU A 105 -4.86 -14.04 11.51
N GLY A 106 -5.43 -14.58 12.58
CA GLY A 106 -6.53 -13.95 13.29
C GLY A 106 -7.83 -13.84 12.50
N ASP A 107 -8.15 -14.86 11.70
CA ASP A 107 -9.38 -14.88 10.89
C ASP A 107 -9.43 -13.72 9.88
N GLY A 108 -8.41 -13.66 9.03
CA GLY A 108 -8.32 -12.69 7.93
C GLY A 108 -7.94 -11.27 8.35
N ALA A 109 -7.35 -11.08 9.54
CA ALA A 109 -7.07 -9.74 10.06
C ALA A 109 -6.05 -8.95 9.22
N GLY A 110 -5.10 -9.62 8.56
CA GLY A 110 -4.15 -8.96 7.67
C GLY A 110 -4.84 -8.40 6.42
N TRP A 111 -5.75 -9.18 5.83
CA TRP A 111 -6.56 -8.76 4.69
C TRP A 111 -7.52 -7.63 5.03
N GLU A 112 -8.19 -7.71 6.19
CA GLU A 112 -9.06 -6.64 6.71
C GLU A 112 -8.30 -5.31 6.82
N LEU A 113 -7.11 -5.34 7.43
CA LEU A 113 -6.27 -4.16 7.57
C LEU A 113 -5.84 -3.61 6.22
N LEU A 114 -5.39 -4.49 5.32
CA LEU A 114 -4.93 -4.09 4.00
C LEU A 114 -6.08 -3.47 3.19
N GLN A 115 -7.29 -4.00 3.29
CA GLN A 115 -8.48 -3.49 2.61
C GLN A 115 -8.86 -2.09 3.11
N ALA A 116 -8.71 -1.84 4.41
CA ALA A 116 -8.94 -0.53 5.00
C ALA A 116 -7.89 0.50 4.55
N MET A 117 -6.61 0.13 4.54
CA MET A 117 -5.51 1.02 4.15
C MET A 117 -5.54 1.35 2.65
N LEU A 118 -5.85 0.37 1.81
CA LEU A 118 -5.92 0.51 0.36
C LEU A 118 -7.30 0.97 -0.16
N ASN A 119 -8.16 1.52 0.70
CA ASN A 119 -9.49 1.94 0.26
C ASN A 119 -9.40 2.99 -0.87
N ALA A 120 -10.15 2.79 -1.96
CA ALA A 120 -10.18 3.73 -3.08
C ALA A 120 -10.66 5.13 -2.67
N ASP A 121 -11.59 5.22 -1.72
CA ASP A 121 -12.00 6.49 -1.12
C ASP A 121 -11.08 6.86 0.04
N PHE A 122 -10.23 7.86 -0.17
CA PHE A 122 -9.27 8.31 0.85
C PHE A 122 -9.93 8.71 2.18
N ARG A 123 -11.22 9.08 2.17
CA ARG A 123 -11.99 9.45 3.37
C ARG A 123 -12.31 8.25 4.26
N LYS A 124 -12.27 7.04 3.69
CA LYS A 124 -12.53 5.79 4.40
C LYS A 124 -11.26 5.13 4.93
N ARG A 125 -10.08 5.64 4.55
CA ARG A 125 -8.81 5.11 5.05
C ARG A 125 -8.63 5.45 6.53
N PRO A 126 -8.06 4.53 7.33
CA PRO A 126 -7.80 4.79 8.73
C PRO A 126 -6.71 5.86 8.91
N ILE A 127 -6.65 6.47 10.09
CA ILE A 127 -5.46 7.20 10.52
C ILE A 127 -4.42 6.22 11.09
N ALA A 128 -3.16 6.65 11.18
CA ALA A 128 -2.07 5.81 11.68
C ALA A 128 -2.35 5.18 13.06
N GLN A 129 -2.98 5.93 13.97
CA GLN A 129 -3.34 5.40 15.29
C GLN A 129 -4.35 4.23 15.21
N ALA A 130 -5.29 4.28 14.27
CA ALA A 130 -6.24 3.20 14.07
C ALA A 130 -5.57 1.96 13.43
N VAL A 131 -4.60 2.18 12.53
CA VAL A 131 -3.74 1.09 11.99
C VAL A 131 -2.99 0.40 13.13
N LEU A 132 -2.32 1.16 14.00
CA LEU A 132 -1.55 0.60 15.13
C LEU A 132 -2.41 -0.17 16.15
N ASN A 133 -3.68 0.21 16.28
CA ASN A 133 -4.63 -0.45 17.18
C ASN A 133 -5.39 -1.61 16.52
N HIS A 134 -5.13 -1.89 15.23
CA HIS A 134 -5.76 -2.99 14.54
C HIS A 134 -5.29 -4.32 15.13
N ARG A 135 -6.19 -5.30 15.29
CA ARG A 135 -5.92 -6.63 15.87
C ARG A 135 -4.71 -7.34 15.25
N PHE A 136 -4.48 -7.12 13.95
CA PHE A 136 -3.31 -7.65 13.24
C PHE A 136 -1.98 -7.05 13.75
N MET A 137 -1.95 -5.75 14.07
CA MET A 137 -0.75 -5.03 14.49
C MET A 137 -0.43 -5.23 15.97
N THR A 138 -1.45 -5.45 16.80
CA THR A 138 -1.29 -5.65 18.25
C THR A 138 -0.80 -7.05 18.60
N GLY A 139 -0.83 -7.99 17.65
CA GLY A 139 -0.45 -9.37 17.88
C GLY A 139 -1.50 -10.17 18.65
N ASP A 140 -2.71 -9.63 18.84
CA ASP A 140 -3.85 -10.35 19.45
C ASP A 140 -4.33 -11.54 18.59
N VAL A 141 -3.75 -11.69 17.40
CA VAL A 141 -4.05 -12.69 16.38
C VAL A 141 -3.07 -13.87 16.34
N LEU A 142 -2.02 -13.84 17.18
CA LEU A 142 -1.00 -14.88 17.34
C LEU A 142 -1.29 -15.73 18.58
#